data_AF-A0A831XJL0-F1
#
_entry.id   AF-A0A831XJL0-F1
#
_cell.length_a   1.000
_cell.length_b   1.000
_cell.length_c   1.000
_cell.angle_alpha   90.00
_cell.angle_beta   90.00
_cell.angle_gamma   90.00
#
_symmetry.space_group_name_H-M   'P 1'
#
loop_
_entity.id
_entity.type
_entity.pdbx_description
1 polymer ?
#
loop_
_entity_poly.entity_id
_entity_poly.type
_entity_poly.pdbx_seq_one_letter_code
_entity_poly.pdbx_strand_id
1 'polypeptide(L)'
;MLLVILVVLACVPALAMVSRRSWAEEERPDWENPGVVEINKQPGHATLFPFVDRQAAVAGGQDASRNYVSLNGVWKFAWAERPSDAPEEFYAEDCNVSRWADIEVPGNWQMQGYE
;
A
#
# COMPACT_ATOMS: atom_id res chain seq x y z
N MET A 1 0.59 63.56 -22.80
CA MET A 1 1.50 62.83 -21.89
C MET A 1 1.01 62.69 -20.44
N LEU A 2 -0.21 63.13 -20.09
CA LEU A 2 -0.81 62.86 -18.76
C LEU A 2 -2.10 62.01 -18.82
N LEU A 3 -2.62 61.71 -20.02
CA LEU A 3 -3.86 60.93 -20.19
C LEU A 3 -3.64 59.42 -20.43
N VAL A 4 -2.41 58.98 -20.74
CA VAL A 4 -2.12 57.57 -21.07
C VAL A 4 -1.78 56.74 -19.81
N ILE A 5 -1.39 57.40 -18.71
CA ILE A 5 -1.05 56.73 -17.44
C ILE A 5 -2.31 56.31 -16.66
N LEU A 6 -3.45 56.99 -16.85
CA LEU A 6 -4.68 56.71 -16.10
C LEU A 6 -5.44 55.46 -16.57
N VAL A 7 -5.25 55.03 -17.82
CA VAL A 7 -5.94 53.86 -18.39
C VAL A 7 -5.31 52.54 -17.94
N VAL A 8 -4.02 52.55 -17.58
CA VAL A 8 -3.31 51.35 -17.11
C VAL A 8 -3.69 51.01 -15.66
N LEU A 9 -4.15 51.98 -14.87
CA LEU A 9 -4.48 51.78 -13.45
C LEU A 9 -5.93 51.28 -13.21
N ALA A 10 -6.81 51.34 -14.21
CA ALA A 10 -8.21 50.94 -14.07
C ALA A 10 -8.51 49.50 -14.54
N CYS A 11 -7.52 48.77 -15.08
CA CYS A 11 -7.72 47.42 -15.63
C CYS A 11 -7.00 46.31 -14.84
N VAL A 12 -6.55 46.58 -13.60
CA VAL A 12 -5.73 45.64 -12.81
C VAL A 12 -6.30 45.29 -11.42
N PRO A 13 -7.62 45.19 -11.22
CA PRO A 13 -8.04 44.16 -10.26
C PRO A 13 -9.35 43.49 -10.66
N ALA A 14 -9.42 42.93 -11.88
CA ALA A 14 -10.48 41.97 -12.24
C ALA A 14 -9.90 40.58 -12.60
N LEU A 15 -8.58 40.38 -12.45
CA LEU A 15 -7.90 39.12 -12.72
C LEU A 15 -7.31 38.50 -11.44
N ALA A 16 -8.02 38.60 -10.33
CA ALA A 16 -7.67 37.91 -9.08
C ALA A 16 -8.87 37.14 -8.50
N MET A 17 -9.73 36.61 -9.38
CA MET A 17 -10.57 35.47 -9.05
C MET A 17 -10.34 34.36 -10.09
N VAL A 18 -9.07 34.00 -10.33
CA VAL A 18 -8.84 32.57 -10.48
C VAL A 18 -9.19 32.01 -9.11
N SER A 19 -10.39 31.44 -9.01
CA SER A 19 -10.68 30.52 -7.93
C SER A 19 -9.48 29.59 -7.92
N ARG A 20 -8.64 29.67 -6.87
CA ARG A 20 -7.92 28.49 -6.46
C ARG A 20 -9.04 27.53 -6.15
N ARG A 21 -9.48 26.76 -7.15
CA ARG A 21 -9.81 25.37 -6.90
C ARG A 21 -8.57 24.89 -6.17
N SER A 22 -8.62 24.94 -4.85
CA SER A 22 -8.02 23.86 -4.10
C SER A 22 -8.60 22.65 -4.81
N TRP A 23 -7.76 21.99 -5.58
CA TRP A 23 -7.80 20.55 -5.57
C TRP A 23 -7.70 20.25 -4.08
N ALA A 24 -8.86 20.24 -3.41
CA ALA A 24 -8.95 19.57 -2.14
C ALA A 24 -8.44 18.21 -2.52
N GLU A 25 -7.29 17.84 -1.94
CA GLU A 25 -6.78 16.49 -2.03
C GLU A 25 -7.97 15.63 -1.59
N GLU A 26 -8.73 15.13 -2.56
CA GLU A 26 -9.66 14.05 -2.32
C GLU A 26 -8.79 13.02 -1.60
N GLU A 27 -9.25 12.50 -0.46
CA GLU A 27 -8.49 11.51 0.31
C GLU A 27 -8.37 10.25 -0.55
N ARG A 28 -7.44 10.28 -1.50
CA ARG A 28 -7.16 9.20 -2.43
C ARG A 28 -6.50 8.10 -1.61
N PRO A 29 -6.89 6.85 -1.82
CA PRO A 29 -6.27 5.76 -1.09
C PRO A 29 -4.78 5.69 -1.41
N ASP A 30 -3.99 5.16 -0.47
CA ASP A 30 -2.52 5.14 -0.58
C ASP A 30 -2.03 4.47 -1.87
N TRP A 31 -2.74 3.44 -2.37
CA TRP A 31 -2.40 2.75 -3.62
C TRP A 31 -2.59 3.60 -4.89
N GLU A 32 -3.24 4.75 -4.79
CA GLU A 32 -3.37 5.74 -5.86
C GLU A 32 -2.45 6.96 -5.70
N ASN A 33 -1.71 7.02 -4.59
CA ASN A 33 -0.82 8.13 -4.25
C ASN A 33 0.65 7.76 -4.51
N PRO A 34 1.29 8.28 -5.58
CA PRO A 34 2.68 7.95 -5.89
C PRO A 34 3.69 8.48 -4.86
N GLY A 35 3.28 9.39 -3.96
CA GLY A 35 4.10 9.84 -2.84
C GLY A 35 4.17 8.85 -1.68
N VAL A 36 3.25 7.87 -1.64
CA VAL A 36 3.20 6.82 -0.61
C VAL A 36 3.71 5.52 -1.20
N VAL A 37 5.01 5.27 -1.04
CA VAL A 37 5.66 4.03 -1.51
C VAL A 37 5.88 3.01 -0.38
N GLU A 38 5.84 3.45 0.86
CA GLU A 38 5.94 2.62 2.07
C GLU A 38 5.38 3.35 3.29
N ILE A 39 4.86 2.60 4.26
CA ILE A 39 4.43 3.08 5.57
C ILE A 39 5.00 2.13 6.62
N ASN A 40 5.70 2.64 7.64
CA ASN A 40 6.25 1.88 8.77
C ASN A 40 7.17 0.68 8.40
N LYS A 41 7.71 0.66 7.18
CA LYS A 41 8.65 -0.37 6.75
C LYS A 41 10.03 -0.15 7.38
N GLN A 42 10.74 -1.22 7.68
CA GLN A 42 12.14 -1.13 8.11
C GLN A 42 13.05 -0.64 6.96
N PRO A 43 14.12 0.12 7.23
CA PRO A 43 15.05 0.57 6.20
C PRO A 43 15.66 -0.60 5.42
N GLY A 44 15.91 -0.41 4.12
CA GLY A 44 16.58 -1.42 3.31
C GLY A 44 17.95 -1.80 3.85
N HIS A 45 18.21 -3.10 3.97
CA HIS A 45 19.48 -3.66 4.45
C HIS A 45 19.81 -4.97 3.71
N ALA A 46 21.05 -5.46 3.86
CA ALA A 46 21.45 -6.76 3.31
C ALA A 46 20.63 -7.90 3.94
N THR A 47 20.46 -9.03 3.25
CA THR A 47 19.75 -10.19 3.83
C THR A 47 20.50 -10.73 5.05
N LEU A 48 19.80 -10.84 6.19
CA LEU A 48 20.36 -11.27 7.48
C LEU A 48 19.44 -12.32 8.10
N PHE A 49 20.04 -13.29 8.81
CA PHE A 49 19.30 -14.23 9.65
C PHE A 49 20.10 -14.52 10.94
N PRO A 50 19.47 -14.46 12.13
CA PRO A 50 20.16 -14.66 13.40
C PRO A 50 20.36 -16.15 13.70
N PHE A 51 21.33 -16.78 13.02
CA PHE A 51 21.76 -18.14 13.33
C PHE A 51 22.31 -18.22 14.75
N VAL A 52 22.08 -19.37 15.40
CA VAL A 52 22.48 -19.59 16.81
C VAL A 52 24.00 -19.66 17.00
N ASP A 53 24.74 -20.07 15.97
CA ASP A 53 26.20 -20.13 15.96
C ASP A 53 26.78 -20.09 14.52
N ARG A 54 28.11 -20.05 14.42
CA ARG A 54 28.83 -20.01 13.13
C ARG A 54 28.64 -21.27 12.30
N GLN A 55 28.56 -22.45 12.93
CA GLN A 55 28.44 -23.72 12.20
C GLN A 55 27.08 -23.78 11.50
N ALA A 56 26.00 -23.42 12.20
CA ALA A 56 24.67 -23.28 11.64
C ALA A 56 24.64 -22.23 10.50
N ALA A 57 25.30 -21.09 10.69
CA ALA A 57 25.37 -20.06 9.65
C ALA A 57 26.07 -20.53 8.37
N VAL A 58 27.15 -21.33 8.50
CA VAL A 58 27.88 -21.89 7.35
C VAL A 58 27.09 -23.01 6.68
N ALA A 59 26.43 -23.88 7.47
CA ALA A 59 25.58 -24.94 6.94
C ALA A 59 24.37 -24.38 6.17
N GLY A 60 23.88 -23.20 6.55
CA GLY A 60 22.67 -22.60 6.00
C GLY A 60 21.40 -23.27 6.56
N GLY A 61 20.26 -23.01 5.93
CA GLY A 61 18.97 -23.57 6.35
C GLY A 61 18.34 -22.80 7.51
N GLN A 62 17.76 -21.64 7.20
CA GLN A 62 17.04 -20.83 8.19
C GLN A 62 15.82 -21.57 8.75
N ASP A 63 15.23 -22.44 7.93
CA ASP A 63 14.09 -23.30 8.23
C ASP A 63 14.35 -24.30 9.36
N ALA A 64 15.59 -24.72 9.56
CA ALA A 64 15.97 -25.58 10.69
C ALA A 64 16.15 -24.81 12.01
N SER A 65 16.12 -23.47 11.99
CA SER A 65 16.34 -22.65 13.18
C SER A 65 15.11 -22.63 14.09
N ARG A 66 15.34 -22.72 15.39
CA ARG A 66 14.28 -22.56 16.41
C ARG A 66 13.59 -21.18 16.40
N ASN A 67 14.24 -20.18 15.82
CA ASN A 67 13.73 -18.81 15.72
C ASN A 67 13.07 -18.54 14.36
N TYR A 68 12.77 -19.59 13.60
CA TYR A 68 12.12 -19.52 12.31
C TYR A 68 10.78 -20.25 12.37
N VAL A 69 9.75 -19.62 11.82
CA VAL A 69 8.45 -20.23 11.59
C VAL A 69 8.04 -19.86 10.17
N SER A 70 7.83 -20.86 9.31
CA SER A 70 7.26 -20.61 7.99
C SER A 70 5.77 -20.33 8.14
N LEU A 71 5.28 -19.32 7.42
CA LEU A 71 3.85 -19.05 7.26
C LEU A 71 3.33 -19.50 5.88
N ASN A 72 4.14 -20.23 5.11
CA ASN A 72 3.70 -20.87 3.88
C ASN A 72 2.72 -21.99 4.20
N GLY A 73 1.76 -22.22 3.31
CA GLY A 73 0.72 -23.23 3.44
C GLY A 73 -0.64 -22.69 3.02
N VAL A 74 -1.68 -23.24 3.62
CA VAL A 74 -3.07 -22.93 3.29
C VAL A 74 -3.57 -21.72 4.07
N TRP A 75 -4.11 -20.74 3.36
CA TRP A 75 -4.71 -19.53 3.93
C TRP A 75 -6.17 -19.41 3.54
N LYS A 76 -6.98 -18.82 4.42
CA LYS A 76 -8.34 -18.41 4.07
C LYS A 76 -8.31 -17.21 3.13
N PHE A 77 -9.04 -17.30 2.03
CA PHE A 77 -8.97 -16.35 0.93
C PHE A 77 -10.36 -15.99 0.39
N ALA A 78 -10.58 -14.69 0.22
CA ALA A 78 -11.77 -14.12 -0.41
C ALA A 78 -11.30 -13.14 -1.50
N TRP A 79 -11.67 -13.44 -2.75
CA TRP A 79 -11.41 -12.57 -3.89
C TRP A 79 -12.58 -11.61 -4.11
N ALA A 80 -12.28 -10.38 -4.52
CA ALA A 80 -13.25 -9.35 -4.88
C ALA A 80 -12.78 -8.57 -6.11
N GLU A 81 -13.71 -8.24 -7.02
CA GLU A 81 -13.40 -7.53 -8.28
C GLU A 81 -12.95 -6.08 -8.03
N ARG A 82 -13.49 -5.44 -6.99
CA ARG A 82 -13.18 -4.06 -6.60
C ARG A 82 -12.83 -4.01 -5.12
N PRO A 83 -11.96 -3.09 -4.68
CA PRO A 83 -11.63 -2.93 -3.27
C PRO A 83 -12.84 -2.69 -2.36
N SER A 84 -13.87 -1.99 -2.88
CA SER A 84 -15.13 -1.73 -2.15
C SER A 84 -15.98 -2.98 -1.92
N ASP A 85 -15.73 -4.06 -2.65
CA ASP A 85 -16.50 -5.31 -2.58
C ASP A 85 -15.82 -6.32 -1.65
N ALA A 86 -14.64 -6.00 -1.11
CA ALA A 86 -13.96 -6.82 -0.12
C ALA A 86 -14.82 -6.92 1.16
N PRO A 87 -14.79 -8.07 1.88
CA PRO A 87 -15.54 -8.22 3.12
C PRO A 87 -15.17 -7.11 4.12
N GLU A 88 -16.16 -6.42 4.68
CA GLU A 88 -15.91 -5.41 5.71
C GLU A 88 -15.29 -6.03 6.97
N GLU A 89 -14.44 -5.26 7.67
CA GLU A 89 -13.82 -5.66 8.94
C GLU A 89 -13.07 -7.01 8.91
N PHE A 90 -12.60 -7.43 7.73
CA PHE A 90 -11.94 -8.72 7.51
C PHE A 90 -10.66 -8.94 8.35
N TYR A 91 -10.09 -7.86 8.87
CA TYR A 91 -8.88 -7.86 9.69
C TYR A 91 -9.18 -8.04 11.19
N ALA A 92 -10.45 -7.99 11.61
CA ALA A 92 -10.84 -8.19 12.99
C ALA A 92 -10.61 -9.65 13.43
N GLU A 93 -10.18 -9.85 14.68
CA GLU A 93 -9.84 -11.19 15.21
C GLU A 93 -11.04 -12.15 15.24
N ASP A 94 -12.26 -11.62 15.34
CA ASP A 94 -13.51 -12.36 15.40
C ASP A 94 -14.25 -12.47 14.06
N CYS A 95 -13.62 -12.02 12.95
CA CYS A 95 -14.20 -12.13 11.62
C CYS A 95 -14.47 -13.60 11.25
N ASN A 96 -15.70 -13.90 10.84
CA ASN A 96 -16.09 -15.25 10.45
C ASN A 96 -15.67 -15.58 9.01
N VAL A 97 -14.54 -16.24 8.86
CA VAL A 97 -13.98 -16.69 7.57
C VAL A 97 -14.43 -18.10 7.15
N SER A 98 -15.39 -18.72 7.84
CA SER A 98 -15.79 -20.13 7.60
C SER A 98 -16.29 -20.42 6.19
N ARG A 99 -16.80 -19.40 5.48
CA ARG A 99 -17.29 -19.51 4.09
C ARG A 99 -16.24 -19.17 3.04
N TRP A 100 -15.06 -18.73 3.47
CA TRP A 100 -13.98 -18.37 2.54
C TRP A 100 -13.33 -19.62 1.98
N ALA A 101 -12.78 -19.48 0.78
CA ALA A 101 -12.02 -20.53 0.15
C ALA A 101 -10.65 -20.68 0.83
N ASP A 102 -9.97 -21.76 0.50
CA ASP A 102 -8.57 -22.00 0.86
C ASP A 102 -7.68 -21.70 -0.36
N ILE A 103 -6.49 -21.14 -0.13
CA ILE A 103 -5.48 -20.86 -1.16
C ILE A 103 -4.08 -21.28 -0.68
N GLU A 104 -3.25 -21.78 -1.59
CA GLU A 104 -1.85 -22.11 -1.30
C GLU A 104 -0.96 -20.87 -1.41
N VAL A 105 -0.13 -20.65 -0.38
CA VAL A 105 0.83 -19.55 -0.30
C VAL A 105 2.25 -20.12 -0.11
N PRO A 106 3.23 -19.76 -0.96
CA PRO A 106 3.16 -18.78 -2.04
C PRO A 106 2.55 -19.35 -3.33
N GLY A 107 1.84 -18.50 -4.08
CA GLY A 107 1.30 -18.82 -5.40
C GLY A 107 0.52 -17.64 -5.98
N ASN A 108 0.52 -17.50 -7.31
CA ASN A 108 -0.32 -16.49 -7.97
C ASN A 108 -1.79 -16.95 -7.94
N TRP A 109 -2.73 -16.08 -7.53
CA TRP A 109 -4.14 -16.47 -7.40
C TRP A 109 -4.77 -16.84 -8.76
N GLN A 110 -4.29 -16.29 -9.88
CA GLN A 110 -4.81 -16.64 -11.21
C GLN A 110 -4.58 -18.11 -11.57
N MET A 111 -3.48 -18.68 -11.09
CA MET A 111 -3.18 -20.10 -11.29
C MET A 111 -4.01 -21.02 -10.38
N GLN A 112 -4.76 -20.43 -9.44
CA GLN A 112 -5.59 -21.12 -8.45
C GLN A 112 -7.10 -20.88 -8.69
N GLY A 113 -7.49 -20.27 -9.82
CA GLY A 113 -8.88 -20.18 -10.27
C GLY A 113 -9.60 -18.86 -9.97
N TYR A 114 -8.88 -17.80 -9.63
CA TYR A 114 -9.41 -16.44 -9.42
C TYR A 114 -8.92 -15.50 -10.53
N GLU A 115 -9.58 -14.37 -10.79
CA GLU A 115 -9.15 -13.45 -11.87
C GLU A 115 -8.88 -12.04 -11.36
#